data_AF-A0A4Q1CGK6-F1
#
_entry.id   AF-A0A4Q1CGK6-F1
#
_cell.length_a   1.000
_cell.length_b   1.000
_cell.length_c   1.000
_cell.angle_alpha   90.00
_cell.angle_beta   90.00
_cell.angle_gamma   90.00
#
_symmetry.space_group_name_H-M   'P 1'
#
loop_
_entity.id
_entity.type
_entity.pdbx_description
1 polymer ?
#
loop_
_entity_poly.entity_id
_entity_poly.type
_entity_poly.pdbx_seq_one_letter_code
_entity_poly.pdbx_strand_id
1 'polypeptide(L)'
;MEVRENGDTVYLGACRTFEKVNGQIVNQSDDHCLSQGLWTITDSLGNYWTGNYHDSHRDGIWKQFDKSGKLLKETEHVYFNKENYKVKEIDYVSGQPVTLIDKPFLGFYIKNLVAIMVILFVTFFGRVFINSSIYNSENGTDFSPIYFHFGPLVTKNFGHSLLCTFTFWFSNYKPENRRLVIISNTMSVIALTIFFGIIIGLAVTGEI
;
A
#
# COMPACT_ATOMS: atom_id res chain seq x y z
N MET A 1 -23.45 -10.64 -37.38
CA MET A 1 -23.26 -9.18 -37.54
C MET A 1 -21.86 -8.98 -38.07
N GLU A 2 -21.73 -8.26 -39.19
CA GLU A 2 -20.49 -8.10 -39.96
C GLU A 2 -19.33 -7.57 -39.12
N VAL A 3 -18.20 -8.28 -39.17
CA VAL A 3 -16.88 -7.77 -38.78
C VAL A 3 -16.34 -7.02 -40.00
N ARG A 4 -16.13 -5.71 -39.87
CA ARG A 4 -15.44 -4.91 -40.90
C ARG A 4 -14.02 -4.63 -40.43
N GLU A 5 -13.05 -5.13 -41.20
CA GLU A 5 -11.64 -4.76 -41.11
C GLU A 5 -11.44 -3.37 -41.75
N ASN A 6 -11.27 -2.36 -40.88
CA ASN A 6 -10.36 -1.21 -41.02
C ASN A 6 -10.76 -0.19 -39.94
N GLY A 7 -10.03 -0.18 -38.81
CA GLY A 7 -10.25 0.76 -37.71
C GLY A 7 -10.68 0.14 -36.38
N ASP A 8 -10.12 -1.02 -36.03
CA ASP A 8 -9.85 -1.54 -34.68
C ASP A 8 -10.76 -1.08 -33.52
N THR A 9 -12.03 -1.48 -33.51
CA THR A 9 -12.83 -1.52 -32.29
C THR A 9 -13.70 -2.78 -32.27
N VAL A 10 -13.63 -3.55 -31.18
CA VAL A 10 -14.38 -4.81 -31.05
C VAL A 10 -15.25 -4.73 -29.80
N TYR A 11 -16.55 -4.71 -30.02
CA TYR A 11 -17.56 -4.77 -28.95
C TYR A 11 -18.10 -6.20 -28.87
N LEU A 12 -17.78 -6.92 -27.80
CA LEU A 12 -18.30 -8.28 -27.55
C LEU A 12 -19.67 -8.26 -26.84
N GLY A 13 -20.18 -7.09 -26.48
CA GLY A 13 -21.42 -6.87 -25.75
C GLY A 13 -21.51 -5.45 -25.17
N ALA A 14 -22.46 -5.22 -24.25
CA ALA A 14 -22.55 -3.98 -23.47
C ALA A 14 -21.39 -3.83 -22.47
N CYS A 15 -20.90 -4.96 -21.97
CA CYS A 15 -19.64 -5.09 -21.23
C CYS A 15 -18.64 -5.89 -22.10
N ARG A 16 -17.38 -6.06 -21.64
CA ARG A 16 -16.30 -6.73 -22.39
C ARG A 16 -15.98 -6.04 -23.71
N THR A 17 -15.86 -4.72 -23.64
CA THR A 17 -15.51 -3.88 -24.77
C THR A 17 -14.02 -3.62 -24.77
N PHE A 18 -13.44 -3.40 -25.94
CA PHE A 18 -12.12 -2.78 -26.05
C PHE A 18 -11.97 -2.10 -27.40
N GLU A 19 -11.11 -1.10 -27.42
CA GLU A 19 -10.61 -0.46 -28.63
C GLU A 19 -9.19 -0.94 -28.87
N LYS A 20 -8.79 -0.97 -30.14
CA LYS A 20 -7.39 -1.22 -30.47
C LYS A 20 -6.89 -0.02 -31.26
N VAL A 21 -5.82 0.59 -30.79
CA VAL A 21 -5.25 1.80 -31.40
C VAL A 21 -3.78 1.52 -31.62
N ASN A 22 -3.33 1.55 -32.87
CA ASN A 22 -1.96 1.25 -33.26
C ASN A 22 -1.45 -0.10 -32.71
N GLY A 23 -2.30 -1.13 -32.72
CA GLY A 23 -1.93 -2.45 -32.19
C GLY A 23 -2.09 -2.63 -30.69
N GLN A 24 -2.34 -1.55 -29.94
CA GLN A 24 -2.48 -1.58 -28.48
C GLN A 24 -3.95 -1.62 -28.06
N ILE A 25 -4.28 -2.49 -27.11
CA ILE A 25 -5.62 -2.54 -26.51
C ILE A 25 -5.77 -1.33 -25.57
N VAL A 26 -6.83 -0.56 -25.78
CA VAL A 26 -7.21 0.59 -24.96
C VAL A 26 -8.72 0.56 -24.68
N ASN A 27 -9.17 1.38 -23.73
CA ASN A 27 -10.61 1.56 -23.44
C ASN A 27 -11.33 0.24 -23.14
N GLN A 28 -10.65 -0.64 -22.38
CA GLN A 28 -11.13 -1.97 -22.07
C GLN A 28 -12.11 -1.95 -20.90
N SER A 29 -13.26 -2.63 -21.04
CA SER A 29 -14.15 -2.97 -19.93
C SER A 29 -14.13 -4.48 -19.64
N ASP A 30 -14.33 -4.86 -18.39
CA ASP A 30 -14.47 -6.26 -17.98
C ASP A 30 -15.91 -6.78 -18.10
N ASP A 31 -16.17 -7.95 -17.52
CA ASP A 31 -17.48 -8.60 -17.49
C ASP A 31 -18.50 -7.93 -16.56
N HIS A 32 -18.04 -7.07 -15.65
CA HIS A 32 -18.85 -6.23 -14.77
C HIS A 32 -19.02 -4.81 -15.31
N CYS A 33 -18.64 -4.58 -16.58
CA CYS A 33 -18.63 -3.26 -17.21
C CYS A 33 -17.68 -2.26 -16.53
N LEU A 34 -16.70 -2.72 -15.74
CA LEU A 34 -15.72 -1.83 -15.10
C LEU A 34 -14.57 -1.53 -16.06
N SER A 35 -14.09 -0.28 -16.06
CA SER A 35 -12.93 0.11 -16.85
C SER A 35 -11.67 -0.52 -16.30
N GLN A 36 -10.87 -1.15 -17.17
CA GLN A 36 -9.63 -1.83 -16.84
C GLN A 36 -8.51 -1.43 -17.81
N GLY A 37 -7.27 -1.48 -17.33
CA GLY A 37 -6.07 -1.34 -18.16
C GLY A 37 -5.90 0.06 -18.73
N LEU A 38 -5.29 0.17 -19.91
CA LEU A 38 -4.96 1.44 -20.53
C LEU A 38 -6.22 2.10 -21.15
N TRP A 39 -6.38 3.38 -20.91
CA TRP A 39 -7.46 4.19 -21.46
C TRP A 39 -6.93 5.44 -22.13
N THR A 40 -7.66 5.87 -23.16
CA THR A 40 -7.46 7.14 -23.85
C THR A 40 -8.81 7.85 -23.95
N ILE A 41 -8.94 8.99 -23.30
CA ILE A 41 -10.15 9.79 -23.25
C ILE A 41 -9.89 11.06 -24.04
N THR A 42 -10.73 11.41 -25.01
CA THR A 42 -10.56 12.62 -25.84
C THR A 42 -11.72 13.58 -25.61
N ASP A 43 -11.45 14.88 -25.44
CA ASP A 43 -12.48 15.92 -25.34
C ASP A 43 -12.94 16.41 -26.72
N SER A 44 -13.94 17.30 -26.73
CA SER A 44 -14.49 17.89 -27.97
C SER A 44 -13.51 18.81 -28.71
N LEU A 45 -12.42 19.23 -28.06
CA LEU A 45 -11.38 20.09 -28.63
C LEU A 45 -10.20 19.27 -29.19
N GLY A 46 -10.23 17.95 -29.01
CA GLY A 46 -9.19 17.01 -29.44
C GLY A 46 -8.04 16.85 -28.43
N ASN A 47 -8.12 17.46 -27.25
CA ASN A 47 -7.17 17.15 -26.18
C ASN A 47 -7.50 15.77 -25.63
N TYR A 48 -6.50 15.05 -25.14
CA TYR A 48 -6.70 13.69 -24.67
C TYR A 48 -5.93 13.38 -23.40
N TRP A 49 -6.47 12.46 -22.62
CA TRP A 49 -5.85 11.91 -21.42
C TRP A 49 -5.57 10.45 -21.65
N THR A 50 -4.39 9.99 -21.24
CA THR A 50 -4.06 8.57 -21.22
C THR A 50 -3.58 8.16 -19.84
N GLY A 51 -3.96 6.96 -19.42
CA GLY A 51 -3.60 6.41 -18.13
C GLY A 51 -4.29 5.08 -17.90
N ASN A 52 -4.09 4.48 -16.73
CA ASN A 52 -4.70 3.20 -16.42
C ASN A 52 -5.95 3.36 -15.56
N TYR A 53 -6.92 2.49 -15.80
CA TYR A 53 -8.00 2.21 -14.86
C TYR A 53 -7.79 0.84 -14.22
N HIS A 54 -8.23 0.74 -12.96
CA HIS A 54 -8.43 -0.50 -12.24
C HIS A 54 -9.81 -0.44 -11.58
N ASP A 55 -10.72 -1.32 -11.96
CA ASP A 55 -12.11 -1.35 -11.46
C ASP A 55 -12.83 0.00 -11.57
N SER A 56 -12.71 0.68 -12.72
CA SER A 56 -13.26 2.03 -12.95
C SER A 56 -12.64 3.16 -12.12
N HIS A 57 -11.53 2.91 -11.42
CA HIS A 57 -10.76 3.94 -10.73
C HIS A 57 -9.45 4.26 -11.46
N ARG A 58 -9.14 5.55 -11.60
CA ARG A 58 -7.90 6.01 -12.21
C ARG A 58 -6.73 5.55 -11.34
N ASP A 59 -5.85 4.74 -11.90
CA ASP A 59 -4.69 4.20 -11.21
C ASP A 59 -3.38 4.63 -11.87
N GLY A 60 -2.37 4.90 -11.04
CA GLY A 60 -1.05 5.31 -11.46
C GLY A 60 -1.01 6.67 -12.15
N ILE A 61 -0.13 6.78 -13.14
CA ILE A 61 0.17 8.04 -13.83
C ILE A 61 -0.80 8.26 -14.99
N TRP A 62 -1.48 9.39 -14.95
CA TRP A 62 -2.33 9.94 -16.00
C TRP A 62 -1.65 11.13 -16.64
N LYS A 63 -1.63 11.14 -17.98
CA LYS A 63 -1.02 12.20 -18.77
C LYS A 63 -2.08 12.89 -19.62
N GLN A 64 -2.07 14.22 -19.65
CA GLN A 64 -2.90 15.03 -20.51
C GLN A 64 -2.08 15.61 -21.64
N PHE A 65 -2.60 15.53 -22.85
CA PHE A 65 -2.00 16.06 -24.05
C PHE A 65 -2.96 17.01 -24.76
N ASP A 66 -2.43 18.00 -25.46
CA ASP A 66 -3.22 18.77 -26.41
C ASP A 66 -3.46 17.99 -27.71
N LYS A 67 -4.32 18.53 -28.58
CA LYS A 67 -4.61 17.96 -29.91
C LYS A 67 -3.39 17.79 -30.82
N SER A 68 -2.27 18.44 -30.53
CA SER A 68 -1.01 18.32 -31.28
C SER A 68 -0.08 17.26 -30.69
N GLY A 69 -0.46 16.61 -29.59
CA GLY A 69 0.33 15.62 -28.88
C GLY A 69 1.35 16.22 -27.90
N LYS A 70 1.26 17.52 -27.59
CA LYS A 70 2.12 18.15 -26.58
C LYS A 70 1.61 17.79 -25.20
N LEU A 71 2.49 17.30 -24.32
CA LEU A 71 2.19 17.03 -22.93
C LEU A 71 1.86 18.34 -22.20
N LEU A 72 0.68 18.40 -21.58
CA LEU A 72 0.21 19.53 -20.79
C LEU A 72 0.30 19.26 -19.29
N LYS A 73 0.06 18.02 -18.86
CA LYS A 73 -0.06 17.69 -17.44
C LYS A 73 0.24 16.22 -17.16
N GLU A 74 0.87 15.95 -16.02
CA GLU A 74 0.96 14.61 -15.45
C GLU A 74 0.35 14.60 -14.04
N THR A 75 -0.50 13.63 -13.75
CA THR A 75 -1.11 13.43 -12.43
C THR A 75 -0.97 11.97 -12.02
N GLU A 76 -0.47 11.71 -10.81
CA GLU A 76 -0.47 10.37 -10.24
C GLU A 76 -1.55 10.25 -9.17
N HIS A 77 -2.36 9.20 -9.30
CA HIS A 77 -3.40 8.83 -8.34
C HIS A 77 -3.08 7.49 -7.70
N VAL A 78 -3.45 7.36 -6.43
CA VAL A 78 -3.45 6.09 -5.71
C VAL A 78 -4.84 5.88 -5.13
N TYR A 79 -5.42 4.71 -5.41
CA TYR A 79 -6.75 4.37 -4.91
C TYR A 79 -6.67 3.66 -3.56
N PHE A 80 -7.45 4.13 -2.59
CA PHE A 80 -7.57 3.49 -1.28
C PHE A 80 -8.94 3.76 -0.67
N ASN A 81 -9.58 2.70 -0.16
CA ASN A 81 -10.87 2.76 0.53
C ASN A 81 -11.96 3.58 -0.20
N LYS A 82 -12.12 3.37 -1.52
CA LYS A 82 -13.08 4.09 -2.37
C LYS A 82 -12.75 5.56 -2.65
N GLU A 83 -11.57 6.02 -2.24
CA GLU A 83 -11.09 7.38 -2.49
C GLU A 83 -9.85 7.35 -3.40
N ASN A 84 -9.70 8.39 -4.23
CA ASN A 84 -8.52 8.58 -5.06
C ASN A 84 -7.66 9.70 -4.50
N TYR A 85 -6.45 9.36 -4.05
CA TYR A 85 -5.49 10.31 -3.52
C TYR A 85 -4.57 10.77 -4.64
N LYS A 86 -4.54 12.08 -4.90
CA LYS A 86 -3.58 12.65 -5.85
C LYS A 86 -2.26 12.85 -5.14
N VAL A 87 -1.23 12.12 -5.57
CA VAL A 87 0.08 12.09 -4.93
C VAL A 87 1.15 12.84 -5.71
N LYS A 88 0.88 13.13 -7.00
CA LYS A 88 1.77 13.91 -7.85
C LYS A 88 0.96 14.72 -8.85
N GLU A 89 1.37 15.96 -9.11
CA GLU A 89 0.83 16.81 -10.17
C GLU A 89 1.94 17.69 -10.75
N ILE A 90 2.19 17.57 -12.05
CA ILE A 90 3.13 18.41 -12.80
C ILE A 90 2.41 19.05 -13.98
N ASP A 91 2.56 20.36 -14.12
CA ASP A 91 2.05 21.16 -15.23
C ASP A 91 3.19 21.51 -16.21
N TYR A 92 2.92 21.42 -17.51
CA TYR A 92 3.87 21.69 -18.60
C TYR A 92 3.37 22.82 -19.53
N VAL A 93 2.26 23.49 -19.21
CA VAL A 93 1.62 24.52 -20.07
C VAL A 93 2.58 25.67 -20.39
N SER A 94 3.42 26.08 -19.44
CA SER A 94 4.42 27.16 -19.59
C SER A 94 5.66 26.75 -20.41
N GLY A 95 5.76 25.48 -20.83
CA GLY A 95 6.94 24.92 -21.50
C GLY A 95 8.05 24.47 -20.54
N GLN A 96 7.92 24.75 -19.24
CA GLN A 96 8.77 24.19 -18.18
C GLN A 96 7.92 23.38 -17.21
N PRO A 97 8.44 22.26 -16.65
CA PRO A 97 7.71 21.47 -15.68
C PRO A 97 7.56 22.25 -14.36
N VAL A 98 6.32 22.46 -13.92
CA VAL A 98 5.97 23.07 -12.63
C VAL A 98 5.27 22.02 -11.77
N THR A 99 5.93 21.57 -10.71
CA THR A 99 5.35 20.62 -9.75
C THR A 99 4.38 21.35 -8.83
N LEU A 100 3.10 20.99 -8.90
CA LEU A 100 2.03 21.57 -8.06
C LEU A 100 1.79 20.73 -6.80
N ILE A 101 1.93 19.40 -6.91
CA ILE A 101 1.77 18.46 -5.80
C ILE A 101 2.88 17.42 -5.89
N ASP A 102 3.55 17.15 -4.78
CA ASP A 102 4.55 16.09 -4.65
C ASP A 102 4.46 15.46 -3.26
N LYS A 103 3.80 14.30 -3.19
CA LYS A 103 3.57 13.52 -1.95
C LYS A 103 4.07 12.08 -2.15
N PRO A 104 5.37 11.87 -2.40
CA PRO A 104 5.91 10.56 -2.74
C PRO A 104 5.76 9.56 -1.57
N PHE A 105 5.89 10.04 -0.33
CA PHE A 105 5.71 9.21 0.86
C PHE A 105 4.26 8.71 1.01
N LEU A 106 3.27 9.60 0.84
CA LEU A 106 1.85 9.22 0.90
C LEU A 106 1.54 8.14 -0.15
N GLY A 107 2.03 8.32 -1.37
CA GLY A 107 1.88 7.33 -2.44
C GLY A 107 2.52 5.98 -2.09
N PHE A 108 3.75 5.99 -1.55
CA PHE A 108 4.42 4.78 -1.07
C PHE A 108 3.63 4.10 0.06
N TYR A 109 3.19 4.86 1.06
CA TYR A 109 2.47 4.35 2.23
C TYR A 109 1.17 3.66 1.83
N ILE A 110 0.34 4.32 1.01
CA ILE A 110 -0.95 3.76 0.58
C ILE A 110 -0.73 2.49 -0.24
N LYS A 111 0.17 2.51 -1.23
CA LYS A 111 0.46 1.34 -2.09
C LYS A 111 0.96 0.13 -1.30
N ASN A 112 1.66 0.36 -0.18
CA ASN A 112 2.27 -0.71 0.61
C ASN A 112 1.55 -0.96 1.95
N LEU A 113 0.38 -0.35 2.20
CA LEU A 113 -0.27 -0.36 3.50
C LEU A 113 -0.46 -1.79 4.05
N VAL A 114 -0.98 -2.70 3.22
CA VAL A 114 -1.23 -4.09 3.63
C VAL A 114 0.07 -4.80 4.01
N ALA A 115 1.14 -4.64 3.21
CA ALA A 115 2.43 -5.25 3.51
C ALA A 115 3.04 -4.67 4.80
N ILE A 116 2.96 -3.36 4.98
CA ILE A 116 3.38 -2.66 6.20
C ILE A 116 2.63 -3.21 7.42
N MET A 117 1.30 -3.36 7.32
CA MET A 117 0.47 -3.91 8.40
C MET A 117 0.83 -5.35 8.73
N VAL A 118 1.09 -6.19 7.73
CA VAL A 118 1.52 -7.59 7.93
C VAL A 118 2.88 -7.65 8.63
N ILE A 119 3.85 -6.85 8.18
CA ILE A 119 5.19 -6.81 8.80
C ILE A 119 5.08 -6.31 10.23
N LEU A 120 4.32 -5.24 10.49
CA LEU A 120 4.08 -4.74 11.84
C LEU A 120 3.41 -5.79 12.71
N PHE A 121 2.40 -6.49 12.20
CA PHE A 121 1.72 -7.54 12.95
C PHE A 121 2.67 -8.68 13.32
N VAL A 122 3.40 -9.23 12.35
CA VAL A 122 4.33 -10.35 12.59
C VAL A 122 5.47 -9.94 13.53
N THR A 123 6.06 -8.76 13.33
CA THR A 123 7.16 -8.29 14.19
C THR A 123 6.70 -7.92 15.59
N PHE A 124 5.53 -7.28 15.73
CA PHE A 124 4.99 -6.89 17.03
C PHE A 124 4.50 -8.11 17.83
N PHE A 125 3.63 -8.94 17.25
CA PHE A 125 3.03 -10.09 17.93
C PHE A 125 3.98 -11.28 18.01
N GLY A 126 4.73 -11.59 16.96
CA GLY A 126 5.71 -12.68 16.98
C GLY A 126 6.75 -12.47 18.08
N ARG A 127 7.17 -11.23 18.29
CA ARG A 127 8.05 -10.85 19.40
C ARG A 127 7.45 -11.16 20.78
N VAL A 128 6.14 -11.02 20.99
CA VAL A 128 5.52 -11.33 22.30
C VAL A 128 5.77 -12.78 22.70
N PHE A 129 5.66 -13.72 21.75
CA PHE A 129 5.94 -15.14 22.00
C PHE A 129 7.43 -15.40 22.27
N ILE A 130 8.32 -14.75 21.51
CA ILE A 130 9.77 -14.86 21.73
C ILE A 130 10.14 -14.31 23.11
N ASN A 131 9.60 -13.16 23.49
CA ASN A 131 9.82 -12.53 24.80
C ASN A 131 9.34 -13.42 25.94
N SER A 132 8.20 -14.10 25.76
CA SER A 132 7.71 -15.07 26.74
C SER A 132 8.63 -16.27 26.87
N SER A 133 9.16 -16.79 25.76
CA SER A 133 10.12 -17.89 25.79
C SER A 133 11.41 -17.50 26.52
N ILE A 134 11.92 -16.29 26.27
CA ILE A 134 13.10 -15.76 26.98
C ILE A 134 12.77 -15.64 28.47
N TYR A 135 11.68 -14.95 28.83
CA TYR A 135 11.30 -14.75 30.23
C TYR A 135 11.14 -16.06 30.99
N ASN A 136 10.47 -17.06 30.39
CA ASN A 136 10.28 -18.37 31.00
C ASN A 136 11.62 -19.09 31.26
N SER A 137 12.56 -19.01 30.32
CA SER A 137 13.91 -19.55 30.50
C SER A 137 14.73 -18.78 31.55
N GLU A 138 14.60 -17.45 31.59
CA GLU A 138 15.28 -16.61 32.59
C GLU A 138 14.80 -16.92 34.02
N ASN A 139 13.49 -17.08 34.21
CA ASN A 139 12.87 -17.18 35.54
C ASN A 139 12.48 -18.61 35.96
N GLY A 140 12.66 -19.61 35.09
CA GLY A 140 12.25 -20.99 35.39
C GLY A 140 10.72 -21.14 35.48
N THR A 141 9.99 -20.41 34.66
CA THR A 141 8.51 -20.41 34.63
C THR A 141 7.98 -21.04 33.34
N ASP A 142 6.69 -21.32 33.29
CA ASP A 142 5.99 -21.80 32.09
C ASP A 142 4.69 -20.98 31.87
N PHE A 143 4.84 -19.66 31.83
CA PHE A 143 3.70 -18.77 31.62
C PHE A 143 3.38 -18.63 30.14
N SER A 144 2.08 -18.63 29.82
CA SER A 144 1.60 -18.27 28.48
C SER A 144 1.90 -16.78 28.19
N PRO A 145 2.32 -16.43 26.96
CA PRO A 145 2.49 -15.03 26.54
C PRO A 145 1.18 -14.23 26.57
N ILE A 146 0.04 -14.91 26.43
CA ILE A 146 -1.28 -14.30 26.35
C ILE A 146 -2.02 -14.55 27.67
N TYR A 147 -2.53 -13.47 28.27
CA TYR A 147 -3.49 -13.54 29.36
C TYR A 147 -4.88 -13.83 28.79
N PHE A 148 -5.54 -14.89 29.27
CA PHE A 148 -6.90 -15.22 28.90
C PHE A 148 -7.82 -15.01 30.10
N HIS A 149 -8.96 -14.36 29.87
CA HIS A 149 -10.03 -14.23 30.84
C HIS A 149 -11.30 -14.87 30.26
N PHE A 150 -11.38 -16.21 30.31
CA PHE A 150 -12.53 -16.97 29.82
C PHE A 150 -12.97 -18.03 30.83
N GLY A 151 -14.15 -17.83 31.43
CA GLY A 151 -14.81 -18.82 32.28
C GLY A 151 -13.95 -19.29 33.46
N PRO A 152 -13.94 -20.61 33.80
CA PRO A 152 -13.20 -21.12 34.96
C PRO A 152 -11.67 -21.11 34.79
N LEU A 153 -11.14 -20.76 33.61
CA LEU A 153 -9.71 -20.73 33.31
C LEU A 153 -9.19 -19.29 33.38
N VAL A 154 -8.79 -18.86 34.57
CA VAL A 154 -8.12 -17.57 34.79
C VAL A 154 -6.61 -17.81 34.88
N THR A 155 -5.85 -17.34 33.91
CA THR A 155 -4.39 -17.45 33.93
C THR A 155 -3.78 -16.38 34.84
N LYS A 156 -3.02 -16.74 35.88
CA LYS A 156 -2.38 -15.78 36.82
C LYS A 156 -1.10 -15.14 36.24
N ASN A 157 -1.14 -14.66 34.99
CA ASN A 157 0.05 -14.25 34.22
C ASN A 157 -0.12 -12.90 33.49
N PHE A 158 -1.04 -12.02 33.93
CA PHE A 158 -1.24 -10.70 33.32
C PHE A 158 0.05 -9.86 33.30
N GLY A 159 0.78 -9.82 34.42
CA GLY A 159 2.07 -9.11 34.50
C GLY A 159 3.11 -9.64 33.52
N HIS A 160 3.19 -10.97 33.37
CA HIS A 160 4.04 -11.62 32.37
C HIS A 160 3.65 -11.24 30.94
N SER A 161 2.35 -11.25 30.62
CA SER A 161 1.85 -10.85 29.30
C SER A 161 2.18 -9.39 28.96
N LEU A 162 2.01 -8.48 29.93
CA LEU A 162 2.41 -7.08 29.78
C LEU A 162 3.92 -6.93 29.58
N LEU A 163 4.74 -7.60 30.39
CA LEU A 163 6.20 -7.58 30.24
C LEU A 163 6.61 -8.09 28.86
N CYS A 164 6.05 -9.19 28.38
CA CYS A 164 6.35 -9.73 27.06
C CYS A 164 5.94 -8.76 25.94
N THR A 165 4.82 -8.05 26.11
CA THR A 165 4.31 -7.09 25.12
C THR A 165 5.16 -5.82 25.06
N PHE A 166 5.62 -5.31 26.20
CA PHE A 166 6.30 -4.01 26.29
C PHE A 166 7.82 -4.10 26.50
N THR A 167 8.42 -5.29 26.44
CA THR A 167 9.88 -5.43 26.38
C THR A 167 10.37 -5.30 24.95
N PHE A 168 10.90 -4.12 24.59
CA PHE A 168 11.46 -3.85 23.26
C PHE A 168 12.93 -4.20 23.13
N TRP A 169 13.65 -4.34 24.25
CA TRP A 169 15.09 -4.55 24.22
C TRP A 169 15.55 -5.40 25.39
N PHE A 170 16.27 -6.48 25.10
CA PHE A 170 16.98 -7.27 26.10
C PHE A 170 18.47 -6.92 26.04
N SER A 171 19.02 -6.54 27.19
CA SER A 171 20.46 -6.28 27.39
C SER A 171 21.12 -7.29 28.33
N ASN A 172 20.38 -7.78 29.33
CA ASN A 172 20.85 -8.77 30.31
C ASN A 172 20.04 -10.06 30.14
N TYR A 173 20.72 -11.16 29.82
CA TYR A 173 20.11 -12.47 29.56
C TYR A 173 21.15 -13.59 29.74
N LYS A 174 20.67 -14.80 30.02
CA LYS A 174 21.53 -16.00 30.07
C LYS A 174 22.01 -16.40 28.67
N PRO A 175 23.23 -16.94 28.52
CA PRO A 175 23.82 -17.25 27.21
C PRO A 175 22.95 -18.12 26.29
N GLU A 176 22.15 -19.03 26.85
CA GLU A 176 21.22 -19.90 26.11
C GLU A 176 20.14 -19.11 25.34
N ASN A 177 19.76 -17.93 25.82
CA ASN A 177 18.74 -17.09 25.19
C ASN A 177 19.28 -16.16 24.11
N ARG A 178 20.60 -16.16 23.86
CA ARG A 178 21.26 -15.22 22.94
C ARG A 178 20.61 -15.13 21.56
N ARG A 179 20.25 -16.27 20.97
CA ARG A 179 19.62 -16.31 19.64
C ARG A 179 18.24 -15.66 19.66
N LEU A 180 17.41 -16.00 20.64
CA LEU A 180 16.07 -15.45 20.77
C LEU A 180 16.10 -13.94 21.07
N VAL A 181 17.05 -13.50 21.89
CA VAL A 181 17.27 -12.08 22.18
C VAL A 181 17.65 -11.30 20.93
N ILE A 182 18.57 -11.81 20.10
CA ILE A 182 18.93 -11.17 18.83
C ILE A 182 17.68 -11.03 17.95
N ILE A 183 16.90 -12.10 17.79
CA ILE A 183 15.67 -12.06 16.98
C ILE A 183 14.66 -11.05 17.53
N SER A 184 14.41 -11.07 18.85
CA SER A 184 13.48 -10.14 19.51
C SER A 184 13.91 -8.69 19.34
N ASN A 185 15.18 -8.37 19.61
CA ASN A 185 15.72 -7.02 19.45
C ASN A 185 15.65 -6.56 17.98
N THR A 186 15.97 -7.44 17.02
CA THR A 186 15.82 -7.13 15.59
C THR A 186 14.37 -6.85 15.21
N MET A 187 13.41 -7.66 15.69
CA MET A 187 11.98 -7.41 15.46
C MET A 187 11.53 -6.07 16.05
N SER A 188 12.01 -5.70 17.24
CA SER A 188 11.73 -4.40 17.84
C SER A 188 12.28 -3.24 17.01
N VAL A 189 13.52 -3.36 16.51
CA VAL A 189 14.10 -2.33 15.63
C VAL A 189 13.25 -2.17 14.37
N ILE A 190 12.87 -3.27 13.71
CA ILE A 190 12.02 -3.22 12.51
C ILE A 190 10.67 -2.56 12.83
N ALA A 191 9.98 -3.01 13.89
CA ALA A 191 8.68 -2.48 14.26
C ALA A 191 8.74 -0.98 14.60
N LEU A 192 9.73 -0.55 15.38
CA LEU A 192 9.90 0.86 15.75
C LEU A 192 10.32 1.71 14.55
N THR A 193 11.20 1.22 13.68
CA THR A 193 11.59 1.94 12.45
C THR A 193 10.40 2.15 11.53
N ILE A 194 9.54 1.14 11.36
CA ILE A 194 8.31 1.30 10.56
C ILE A 194 7.36 2.29 11.23
N PHE A 195 7.12 2.15 12.53
CA PHE A 195 6.20 3.02 13.27
C PHE A 195 6.63 4.50 13.20
N PHE A 196 7.88 4.80 13.56
CA PHE A 196 8.40 6.17 13.49
C PHE A 196 8.55 6.66 12.05
N GLY A 197 8.92 5.77 11.11
CA GLY A 197 9.00 6.11 9.69
C GLY A 197 7.66 6.57 9.12
N ILE A 198 6.55 5.93 9.53
CA ILE A 198 5.19 6.36 9.16
C ILE A 198 4.86 7.73 9.76
N ILE A 199 5.06 7.92 11.06
CA ILE A 199 4.76 9.20 11.72
C ILE A 199 5.57 10.35 11.09
N ILE A 200 6.88 10.17 10.94
CA ILE A 200 7.77 11.19 10.38
C ILE A 200 7.40 11.45 8.91
N GLY A 201 7.16 10.41 8.12
CA GLY A 201 6.81 10.56 6.72
C GLY A 201 5.49 11.32 6.52
N LEU A 202 4.46 11.01 7.31
CA LEU A 202 3.18 11.72 7.27
C LEU A 202 3.30 13.18 7.70
N ALA A 203 4.09 13.47 8.76
CA ALA A 203 4.35 14.83 9.21
C ALA A 203 5.09 15.67 8.16
N VAL A 204 6.10 15.10 7.50
CA VAL A 204 6.84 15.80 6.42
C VAL A 204 5.95 16.09 5.21
N THR A 205 4.97 15.23 4.92
CA THR A 205 4.00 15.46 3.83
C THR A 205 2.83 16.38 4.20
N GLY A 206 2.77 16.88 5.44
CA GLY A 206 1.68 17.74 5.91
C GLY A 206 0.34 17.03 6.06
N GLU A 207 0.36 15.72 6.33
CA GLU A 207 -0.84 14.90 6.54
C GLU A 207 -1.17 14.73 8.04
N ILE A 208 -0.31 15.23 8.93
CA ILE A 208 -0.47 15.30 10.39
C ILE A 208 -0.08 16.70 10.86
#